data_AF-A0A2E8A296-F1
#
_entry.id   AF-A0A2E8A296-F1
#
_cell.length_a   1.000
_cell.length_b   1.000
_cell.length_c   1.000
_cell.angle_alpha   90.00
_cell.angle_beta   90.00
_cell.angle_gamma   90.00
#
_symmetry.space_group_name_H-M   'P 1'
#
loop_
_entity.id
_entity.type
_entity.pdbx_description
1 polymer ?
#
loop_
_entity_poly.entity_id
_entity_poly.type
_entity_poly.pdbx_seq_one_letter_code
_entity_poly.pdbx_strand_id
1 'polypeptide(L)'
;MRFLSTATRVGVVAFVLVLLREVMDPANWPAVQDEAAHPSTLDLANALFDQWAVATIVLGALLAMAMIGASYLVRDERLVNLVWDMGEGDQ
;
A
#
# COMPACT_ATOMS: atom_id res chain seq x y z
N MET A 1 -20.74 31.35 -10.88
CA MET A 1 -20.38 29.96 -10.54
C MET A 1 -18.97 29.56 -11.00
N ARG A 2 -18.59 29.80 -12.26
CA ARG A 2 -17.25 29.42 -12.77
C ARG A 2 -16.08 30.07 -12.00
N PHE A 3 -16.21 31.35 -11.67
CA PHE A 3 -15.17 32.09 -10.93
C PHE A 3 -14.91 31.51 -9.53
N LEU A 4 -15.98 31.16 -8.81
CA LEU A 4 -15.90 30.52 -7.50
C LEU A 4 -15.24 29.13 -7.62
N SER A 5 -15.58 28.34 -8.64
CA SER A 5 -14.94 27.04 -8.86
C SER A 5 -13.44 27.15 -9.17
N THR A 6 -13.03 28.16 -9.93
CA THR A 6 -11.62 28.39 -10.25
C THR A 6 -10.85 28.85 -9.02
N ALA A 7 -11.43 29.76 -8.23
CA ALA A 7 -10.85 30.22 -6.97
C ALA A 7 -10.66 29.07 -5.97
N THR A 8 -11.66 28.19 -5.82
CA THR A 8 -11.53 27.00 -4.96
C THR A 8 -10.44 26.05 -5.45
N ARG A 9 -10.34 25.78 -6.76
CA ARG A 9 -9.27 24.93 -7.31
C ARG A 9 -7.88 25.49 -7.06
N VAL A 10 -7.70 26.78 -7.30
CA VAL A 10 -6.42 27.47 -7.01
C VAL A 10 -6.12 27.45 -5.51
N GLY A 11 -7.13 27.67 -4.66
CA GLY A 11 -6.99 27.60 -3.21
C GLY A 11 -6.58 26.22 -2.71
N VAL A 12 -7.14 25.14 -3.26
CA VAL A 12 -6.74 23.76 -2.93
C VAL A 12 -5.30 23.50 -3.34
N VAL A 13 -4.89 23.94 -4.54
CA VAL A 13 -3.49 23.79 -4.97
C VAL A 13 -2.55 24.56 -4.05
N ALA A 14 -2.87 25.82 -3.74
CA ALA A 14 -2.07 26.63 -2.82
C ALA A 14 -1.98 25.99 -1.42
N PHE A 15 -3.09 25.45 -0.91
CA PHE A 15 -3.11 24.75 0.37
C PHE A 15 -2.23 23.50 0.36
N VAL A 16 -2.30 22.68 -0.70
CA VAL A 16 -1.42 21.51 -0.86
C VAL A 16 0.05 21.92 -0.90
N LEU A 17 0.38 23.02 -1.59
CA LEU A 17 1.77 23.53 -1.64
C LEU A 17 2.26 24.00 -0.26
N VAL A 18 1.40 24.62 0.54
CA VAL A 18 1.72 24.99 1.93
C VAL A 18 1.96 23.75 2.77
N LEU A 19 1.07 22.75 2.70
CA LEU A 19 1.27 21.49 3.42
C LEU A 19 2.57 20.78 3.00
N LEU A 20 2.85 20.74 1.70
CA LEU A 20 4.08 20.15 1.18
C LEU A 20 5.31 20.87 1.74
N ARG A 21 5.28 22.21 1.79
CA ARG A 21 6.37 23.00 2.37
C ARG A 21 6.59 22.65 3.85
N GLU A 22 5.53 22.61 4.65
CA GLU A 22 5.64 22.28 6.08
C GLU A 22 6.12 20.84 6.29
N VAL A 23 5.67 19.89 5.47
CA VAL A 23 6.13 18.50 5.50
C VAL A 23 7.60 18.39 5.09
N MET A 24 8.07 19.22 4.17
CA MET A 24 9.47 19.21 3.72
C MET A 24 10.42 20.00 4.63
N ASP A 25 9.90 20.81 5.57
CA ASP A 25 10.74 21.55 6.51
C ASP A 25 11.38 20.60 7.53
N PRO A 26 12.72 20.42 7.52
CA PRO A 26 13.39 19.53 8.46
C PRO A 26 13.20 19.93 9.93
N ALA A 27 12.90 21.21 10.21
CA ALA A 27 12.67 21.70 11.56
C ALA A 27 11.33 21.23 12.16
N ASN A 28 10.36 20.86 11.33
CA ASN A 28 9.06 20.35 11.76
C ASN A 28 9.11 18.87 12.16
N TRP A 29 10.19 18.17 11.81
CA TRP A 29 10.44 16.81 12.23
C TRP A 29 11.29 16.82 13.50
N PRO A 30 11.10 15.86 14.42
CA PRO A 30 12.01 15.70 15.55
C PRO A 30 13.43 15.60 15.01
N ALA A 31 14.32 16.47 15.48
CA ALA A 31 15.74 16.35 15.15
C ALA A 31 16.16 14.92 15.49
N VAL A 32 16.67 14.19 14.51
CA VAL A 32 17.34 12.92 14.77
C VAL A 32 18.61 13.30 15.53
N GLN A 33 18.52 13.37 16.85
CA GLN A 33 19.61 13.85 17.71
C GLN A 33 20.79 12.85 17.75
N ASP A 34 20.61 11.65 17.21
CA ASP A 34 21.65 10.63 17.14
C ASP A 34 21.97 10.27 15.69
N GLU A 35 23.15 10.69 15.24
CA GLU A 35 23.83 10.33 13.99
C GLU A 35 24.12 8.81 13.84
N ALA A 36 23.51 7.95 14.67
CA ALA A 36 23.73 6.50 14.70
C ALA A 36 22.50 5.64 15.06
N ALA A 37 21.29 6.20 15.13
CA ALA A 37 20.09 5.40 15.38
C ALA A 37 19.50 4.89 14.05
N HIS A 38 20.21 3.98 13.38
CA HIS A 38 19.52 3.14 12.39
C HIS A 38 18.40 2.42 13.14
N PRO A 39 17.14 2.46 12.65
CA PRO A 39 16.04 1.77 13.31
C PRO A 39 16.44 0.31 13.46
N SER A 40 16.56 -0.15 14.70
CA SER A 40 16.94 -1.53 14.96
C SER A 40 15.79 -2.44 14.55
N THR A 41 16.09 -3.72 14.29
CA THR A 41 15.02 -4.71 14.05
C THR A 41 14.04 -4.77 15.23
N LEU A 42 14.51 -4.47 16.45
CA LEU A 42 13.66 -4.37 17.64
C LEU A 42 12.73 -3.17 17.58
N ASP A 43 13.23 -1.99 17.18
CA ASP A 43 12.41 -0.78 17.04
C ASP A 43 11.36 -0.94 15.94
N LEU A 44 11.72 -1.59 14.84
CA LEU A 44 10.78 -1.93 13.77
C LEU A 44 9.71 -2.91 14.27
N ALA A 45 10.09 -3.96 15.02
CA ALA A 45 9.14 -4.91 15.58
C ALA A 45 8.16 -4.22 16.54
N ASN A 46 8.67 -3.37 17.43
CA ASN A 46 7.86 -2.57 18.34
C ASN A 46 6.89 -1.67 17.57
N ALA A 47 7.37 -0.97 16.53
CA ALA A 47 6.51 -0.15 15.68
C ALA A 47 5.43 -0.97 14.96
N LEU A 48 5.75 -2.15 14.42
CA LEU A 48 4.81 -3.02 13.70
C LEU A 48 3.73 -3.63 14.61
N PHE A 49 4.11 -4.03 15.83
CA PHE A 49 3.24 -4.77 16.75
C PHE A 49 2.52 -3.89 17.79
N ASP A 50 2.93 -2.63 17.94
CA ASP A 50 2.26 -1.66 18.82
C ASP A 50 1.55 -0.58 18.00
N GLN A 51 2.32 0.41 17.49
CA GLN A 51 1.76 1.60 16.82
C GLN A 51 1.02 1.28 15.52
N TRP A 52 1.54 0.34 14.73
CA TRP A 52 1.01 -0.04 13.42
C TRP A 52 0.30 -1.40 13.41
N ALA A 53 -0.02 -1.95 14.57
CA ALA A 53 -0.57 -3.30 14.71
C ALA A 53 -1.77 -3.57 13.79
N VAL A 54 -2.74 -2.65 13.75
CA VAL A 54 -3.94 -2.79 12.92
C VAL A 54 -3.59 -2.79 11.43
N ALA A 55 -2.69 -1.91 10.99
CA ALA A 55 -2.26 -1.86 9.59
C ALA A 55 -1.51 -3.14 9.18
N THR A 56 -0.67 -3.68 10.07
CA THR A 56 0.04 -4.95 9.87
C THR A 56 -0.93 -6.12 9.71
N ILE A 57 -2.00 -6.18 10.52
CA ILE A 57 -3.04 -7.22 10.42
C ILE A 57 -3.77 -7.13 9.08
N VAL A 58 -4.18 -5.91 8.69
CA VAL A 58 -4.89 -5.69 7.42
C VAL A 58 -4.01 -6.08 6.23
N LEU A 59 -2.73 -5.69 6.25
CA LEU A 59 -1.77 -6.09 5.23
C LEU A 59 -1.63 -7.62 5.13
N GLY A 60 -1.54 -8.31 6.27
CA GLY A 60 -1.51 -9.77 6.31
C GLY A 60 -2.75 -10.42 5.70
N ALA A 61 -3.93 -9.88 5.98
CA ALA A 61 -5.19 -10.37 5.40
C ALA A 61 -5.24 -10.16 3.88
N LEU A 62 -4.78 -8.99 3.39
CA LEU A 62 -4.70 -8.71 1.96
C LEU A 62 -3.70 -9.63 1.24
N LEU A 63 -2.54 -9.89 1.86
CA LEU A 63 -1.55 -10.84 1.33
C LEU A 63 -2.11 -12.27 1.28
N ALA A 64 -2.84 -12.70 2.32
CA ALA A 64 -3.50 -14.01 2.34
C ALA A 64 -4.54 -14.12 1.22
N MET A 65 -5.38 -13.09 1.03
CA MET A 65 -6.34 -13.03 -0.07
C MET A 65 -5.65 -13.10 -1.44
N ALA A 66 -4.53 -12.39 -1.61
CA ALA A 66 -3.75 -12.42 -2.85
C ALA A 66 -3.18 -13.82 -3.14
N MET A 67 -2.64 -14.51 -2.12
CA MET A 67 -2.14 -15.88 -2.25
C MET A 67 -3.24 -16.87 -2.65
N ILE A 68 -4.42 -16.74 -2.04
CA ILE A 68 -5.59 -17.53 -2.41
C ILE A 68 -5.96 -17.26 -3.87
N GLY A 69 -6.07 -16.00 -4.28
CA GLY A 69 -6.38 -15.62 -5.66
C GLY A 69 -5.38 -16.19 -6.68
N ALA A 70 -4.08 -16.09 -6.39
CA ALA A 70 -3.03 -16.67 -7.24
C ALA A 70 -3.17 -18.21 -7.38
N SER A 71 -3.55 -18.90 -6.30
CA SER A 71 -3.78 -20.35 -6.35
C SER A 71 -4.95 -20.74 -7.26
N TYR A 72 -6.02 -19.93 -7.27
CA TYR A 72 -7.17 -20.15 -8.14
C TYR A 72 -6.83 -19.90 -9.61
N LEU A 73 -6.06 -18.85 -9.92
CA LEU A 73 -5.61 -18.60 -11.31
C LEU A 73 -4.86 -19.80 -11.91
N VAL A 74 -3.87 -20.34 -11.19
CA VAL A 74 -3.12 -21.51 -11.67
C VAL A 74 -3.99 -22.76 -11.73
N ARG A 75 -4.92 -22.93 -10.78
CA ARG A 75 -5.85 -24.06 -10.79
C ARG A 75 -6.77 -23.97 -12.01
N ASP A 76 -7.29 -22.79 -12.33
CA ASP A 76 -8.20 -22.58 -13.44
C ASP A 76 -7.50 -22.85 -14.77
N GLU A 77 -6.25 -22.41 -14.95
CA GLU A 77 -5.42 -22.76 -16.12
C GLU A 77 -5.23 -24.28 -16.26
N ARG A 78 -4.95 -24.98 -15.15
CA ARG A 78 -4.81 -26.45 -15.15
C ARG A 78 -6.12 -27.17 -15.49
N LEU A 79 -7.25 -26.68 -15.01
CA LEU A 79 -8.57 -27.25 -15.31
C LEU A 79 -8.92 -27.08 -16.79
N VAL A 80 -8.62 -25.92 -17.38
CA VAL A 80 -8.84 -25.67 -18.82
C VAL A 80 -8.02 -26.63 -19.67
N ASN A 81 -6.75 -26.83 -19.34
CA ASN A 81 -5.89 -27.77 -20.08
C ASN A 81 -6.40 -29.22 -19.97
N LEU A 82 -6.89 -29.62 -18.80
CA LEU A 82 -7.45 -30.97 -18.59
C LEU A 82 -8.74 -31.20 -19.40
N VAL A 83 -9.61 -30.20 -19.51
CA VAL A 83 -10.84 -30.30 -20.32
C VAL A 83 -10.51 -30.38 -21.80
N TRP A 84 -9.50 -29.64 -22.28
CA TRP A 84 -9.03 -29.74 -23.66
C TRP A 84 -8.52 -31.16 -23.98
N ASP A 85 -7.70 -31.73 -23.10
CA ASP A 85 -7.15 -33.09 -23.24
C ASP A 85 -8.24 -34.18 -23.25
N MET A 86 -9.26 -34.06 -22.40
CA MET A 86 -10.40 -35.00 -22.40
C MET A 86 -11.30 -34.86 -23.65
N GLY A 87 -11.42 -33.66 -24.21
CA GLY A 87 -12.24 -33.40 -25.41
C GLY A 87 -11.61 -33.89 -26.71
N GLU A 88 -10.28 -33.96 -26.79
CA GLU A 88 -9.56 -34.55 -27.94
C GLU A 88 -9.60 -36.10 -27.94
N GLY A 89 -9.90 -36.74 -26.81
CA GLY A 89 -9.99 -38.21 -26.69
C GLY A 89 -11.29 -38.83 -27.19
N ASP A 90 -12.28 -38.02 -27.60
CA ASP A 90 -13.63 -38.46 -27.99
C ASP A 90 -13.91 -38.34 -29.52
N GLN A 91 -12.85 -38.23 -30.35
CA GLN A 91 -12.93 -38.31 -31.83
C GLN A 91 -12.11 -39.46 -32.42
#